data_AF-A0A413G4E9-F1
#
_entry.id   AF-A0A413G4E9-F1
#
_cell.length_a   1.000
_cell.length_b   1.000
_cell.length_c   1.000
_cell.angle_alpha   90.00
_cell.angle_beta   90.00
_cell.angle_gamma   90.00
#
_symmetry.space_group_name_H-M   'P 1'
#
loop_
_entity.id
_entity.type
_entity.pdbx_description
1 polymer ?
#
loop_
_entity_poly.entity_id
_entity_poly.type
_entity_poly.pdbx_seq_one_letter_code
_entity_poly.pdbx_strand_id
1 'polypeptide(L)'
;MFRSKQMILALLALMLAVLTAGCSSVSQNNLPSQPQVPQASRPVQDGLNPSEQENQLLPQGGGLTEILDGEVPIAARPVQTTIRVPDASGVTTYSGGGVTIDASNTSEGYVMVKCSAGGKIKLQITGSNKTTYTYDLGKGGYEVFPLTSGSGSYSIKVFKNVSGNQYAQLYSKSIKVELSSSLLPYLYPNQYVNFSADSTTVQKGAELAAGAADDLGVVQAVYNYVISNITYDYNKASSVKSGYLPKVDSVLASGKGICFDYAAVMATMLRTQNIPTRLEVGYVSGGTYHAWVSVYLKEIGWVNGIIYFDGTSWKLMDPTFASNGNSSDSIMQFIGNGSNYSTKYVY
;
A
#
# COMPACT_ATOMS: atom_id res chain seq x y z
N MET A 1 64.83 21.03 -5.96
CA MET A 1 66.08 20.24 -6.07
C MET A 1 65.74 18.79 -5.73
N PHE A 2 65.74 17.87 -6.70
CA PHE A 2 65.43 16.42 -6.55
C PHE A 2 64.00 16.04 -6.04
N ARG A 3 63.37 14.91 -6.43
CA ARG A 3 63.39 14.13 -7.70
C ARG A 3 62.17 13.16 -7.73
N SER A 4 61.71 12.79 -8.94
CA SER A 4 61.38 11.40 -9.41
C SER A 4 60.59 10.42 -8.50
N LYS A 5 59.60 9.58 -8.88
CA LYS A 5 58.73 9.29 -10.05
C LYS A 5 58.25 7.81 -9.89
N GLN A 6 57.00 7.53 -10.27
CA GLN A 6 56.50 6.28 -10.92
C GLN A 6 56.40 4.90 -10.19
N MET A 7 55.48 4.09 -10.76
CA MET A 7 55.32 2.61 -10.75
C MET A 7 54.67 1.89 -9.53
N ILE A 8 53.95 0.76 -9.68
CA ILE A 8 53.03 0.26 -10.76
C ILE A 8 52.22 -1.00 -10.27
N LEU A 9 51.27 -1.48 -11.09
CA LEU A 9 50.63 -2.83 -11.10
C LEU A 9 49.43 -3.13 -10.17
N ALA A 10 48.72 -4.22 -10.50
CA ALA A 10 47.41 -4.61 -9.96
C ALA A 10 47.17 -6.14 -10.00
N LEU A 11 46.26 -6.63 -9.14
CA LEU A 11 45.53 -7.92 -9.18
C LEU A 11 44.18 -7.69 -8.46
N LEU A 12 42.97 -8.04 -8.91
CA LEU A 12 42.41 -8.91 -9.98
C LEU A 12 42.23 -10.39 -9.61
N ALA A 13 41.00 -10.89 -9.83
CA ALA A 13 40.49 -12.27 -9.63
C ALA A 13 40.45 -12.78 -8.16
N LEU A 14 39.69 -13.82 -7.79
CA LEU A 14 38.42 -14.42 -8.28
C LEU A 14 38.07 -15.56 -7.30
N MET A 15 36.81 -15.81 -6.97
CA MET A 15 36.36 -17.20 -6.69
C MET A 15 34.85 -17.39 -6.85
N LEU A 16 34.48 -18.00 -7.97
CA LEU A 16 33.24 -18.76 -8.13
C LEU A 16 33.64 -20.25 -8.06
N ALA A 17 32.93 -21.05 -7.29
CA ALA A 17 33.13 -22.51 -7.25
C ALA A 17 31.78 -23.22 -7.20
N VAL A 18 31.61 -24.18 -8.10
CA VAL A 18 30.47 -25.10 -8.26
C VAL A 18 31.07 -26.48 -8.55
N LEU A 19 30.27 -27.56 -8.48
CA LEU A 19 30.61 -28.96 -8.83
C LEU A 19 31.38 -29.73 -7.73
N THR A 20 31.14 -31.03 -7.45
CA THR A 20 29.93 -31.89 -7.62
C THR A 20 30.12 -33.20 -6.82
N ALA A 21 28.99 -33.85 -6.47
CA ALA A 21 28.81 -35.31 -6.32
C ALA A 21 29.60 -36.09 -5.23
N GLY A 22 28.95 -37.14 -4.71
CA GLY A 22 29.53 -38.08 -3.73
C GLY A 22 28.43 -38.90 -3.05
N CYS A 23 28.21 -40.14 -3.49
CA CYS A 23 27.07 -40.96 -3.06
C CYS A 23 27.30 -41.70 -1.72
N SER A 24 26.21 -42.03 -1.04
CA SER A 24 26.10 -43.19 -0.13
C SER A 24 24.64 -43.63 -0.04
N SER A 25 24.40 -44.94 0.02
CA SER A 25 23.07 -45.57 -0.10
C SER A 25 22.69 -46.39 1.13
N VAL A 26 21.39 -46.46 1.45
CA VAL A 26 20.82 -47.38 2.45
C VAL A 26 19.50 -47.97 1.92
N SER A 27 19.18 -49.20 2.34
CA SER A 27 18.18 -50.10 1.73
C SER A 27 16.70 -49.78 1.98
N GLN A 28 15.93 -49.90 0.88
CA GLN A 28 14.76 -50.78 0.67
C GLN A 28 13.72 -51.08 1.79
N ASN A 29 12.45 -51.11 1.32
CA ASN A 29 11.32 -51.95 1.72
C ASN A 29 10.58 -51.68 3.06
N ASN A 30 9.42 -51.03 2.97
CA ASN A 30 8.12 -51.74 2.97
C ASN A 30 6.93 -50.78 2.71
N LEU A 31 5.96 -51.21 1.89
CA LEU A 31 4.73 -50.47 1.58
C LEU A 31 3.50 -51.36 1.84
N PRO A 32 2.58 -50.97 2.75
CA PRO A 32 1.25 -51.57 2.86
C PRO A 32 0.30 -51.05 1.76
N SER A 33 -0.59 -51.90 1.28
CA SER A 33 -1.52 -51.61 0.17
C SER A 33 -2.62 -50.61 0.53
N GLN A 34 -3.02 -49.76 -0.44
CA GLN A 34 -4.27 -48.98 -0.36
C GLN A 34 -5.50 -49.86 -0.66
N PRO A 35 -6.61 -49.71 0.07
CA PRO A 35 -7.94 -50.16 -0.37
C PRO A 35 -8.54 -49.18 -1.39
N GLN A 36 -9.12 -49.70 -2.48
CA GLN A 36 -9.98 -48.92 -3.38
C GLN A 36 -11.45 -49.03 -2.96
N VAL A 37 -12.22 -47.93 -3.10
CA VAL A 37 -13.70 -47.91 -3.10
C VAL A 37 -14.14 -46.95 -4.21
N PRO A 38 -15.20 -47.24 -5.01
CA PRO A 38 -15.27 -46.76 -6.40
C PRO A 38 -16.25 -45.60 -6.68
N GLN A 39 -16.27 -45.16 -7.94
CA GLN A 39 -17.28 -44.26 -8.52
C GLN A 39 -18.67 -44.91 -8.57
N ALA A 40 -19.73 -44.08 -8.64
CA ALA A 40 -21.11 -44.48 -8.91
C ALA A 40 -21.81 -43.49 -9.85
N SER A 41 -22.82 -43.96 -10.59
CA SER A 41 -23.39 -43.28 -11.77
C SER A 41 -24.76 -42.62 -11.52
N ARG A 42 -25.18 -41.76 -12.45
CA ARG A 42 -26.57 -41.30 -12.68
C ARG A 42 -27.25 -42.17 -13.76
N PRO A 43 -28.56 -42.04 -14.04
CA PRO A 43 -29.73 -41.84 -13.16
C PRO A 43 -30.83 -42.90 -13.43
N VAL A 44 -32.03 -42.78 -12.83
CA VAL A 44 -33.23 -43.57 -13.20
C VAL A 44 -34.47 -42.65 -13.22
N GLN A 45 -35.45 -42.95 -14.09
CA GLN A 45 -36.78 -42.35 -14.16
C GLN A 45 -37.87 -43.45 -14.07
N ASP A 46 -39.00 -43.11 -13.44
CA ASP A 46 -40.33 -43.75 -13.54
C ASP A 46 -41.35 -42.68 -13.09
N GLY A 47 -42.61 -42.56 -13.54
CA GLY A 47 -43.38 -43.27 -14.57
C GLY A 47 -44.55 -42.38 -15.07
N LEU A 48 -45.51 -42.92 -15.85
CA LEU A 48 -46.47 -42.15 -16.67
C LEU A 48 -47.95 -42.26 -16.23
N ASN A 49 -48.69 -41.12 -16.24
CA ASN A 49 -50.01 -40.78 -16.88
C ASN A 49 -51.23 -41.79 -16.83
N PRO A 50 -52.48 -41.46 -17.29
CA PRO A 50 -53.06 -40.20 -17.82
C PRO A 50 -54.51 -39.80 -17.36
N SER A 51 -55.01 -38.66 -17.87
CA SER A 51 -56.45 -38.27 -18.10
C SER A 51 -57.36 -38.04 -16.86
N GLU A 52 -58.49 -37.28 -16.89
CA GLU A 52 -59.36 -36.75 -17.97
C GLU A 52 -59.67 -35.21 -17.84
N GLN A 53 -60.67 -34.72 -18.60
CA GLN A 53 -61.11 -33.31 -18.83
C GLN A 53 -61.95 -32.71 -17.67
N GLU A 54 -62.28 -31.41 -17.55
CA GLU A 54 -62.14 -30.19 -18.40
C GLU A 54 -62.08 -28.93 -17.43
N ASN A 55 -62.32 -27.63 -17.72
CA ASN A 55 -62.91 -26.88 -18.85
C ASN A 55 -62.39 -25.41 -18.98
N GLN A 56 -63.03 -24.66 -19.88
CA GLN A 56 -62.83 -23.26 -20.31
C GLN A 56 -62.59 -22.19 -19.23
N LEU A 57 -61.64 -21.28 -19.50
CA LEU A 57 -61.93 -19.87 -19.86
C LEU A 57 -60.67 -19.18 -20.43
N LEU A 58 -60.83 -18.36 -21.48
CA LEU A 58 -59.73 -17.63 -22.16
C LEU A 58 -59.89 -16.10 -22.04
N PRO A 59 -58.79 -15.40 -21.73
CA PRO A 59 -58.44 -14.15 -22.40
C PRO A 59 -57.09 -14.33 -23.14
N GLN A 60 -56.95 -14.09 -24.45
CA GLN A 60 -57.17 -12.83 -25.20
C GLN A 60 -56.39 -11.64 -24.61
N GLY A 61 -55.42 -11.11 -25.38
CA GLY A 61 -54.72 -9.86 -25.06
C GLY A 61 -53.22 -10.02 -24.83
N GLY A 62 -52.45 -10.13 -25.91
CA GLY A 62 -50.98 -9.98 -25.85
C GLY A 62 -50.59 -8.52 -25.70
N GLY A 63 -50.33 -8.07 -24.47
CA GLY A 63 -49.68 -6.79 -24.21
C GLY A 63 -48.17 -6.93 -24.18
N LEU A 64 -47.44 -6.21 -25.03
CA LEU A 64 -46.00 -6.02 -24.86
C LEU A 64 -45.77 -4.98 -23.76
N THR A 65 -45.36 -5.43 -22.57
CA THR A 65 -44.93 -4.53 -21.51
C THR A 65 -43.53 -4.04 -21.83
N GLU A 66 -43.35 -2.74 -22.06
CA GLU A 66 -42.02 -2.11 -21.97
C GLU A 66 -41.56 -2.17 -20.52
N ILE A 67 -40.73 -3.16 -20.20
CA ILE A 67 -39.85 -3.08 -19.05
C ILE A 67 -38.75 -2.11 -19.46
N LEU A 68 -38.92 -0.84 -19.07
CA LEU A 68 -37.82 0.11 -19.11
C LEU A 68 -36.73 -0.42 -18.16
N ASP A 69 -35.52 -0.63 -18.71
CA ASP A 69 -34.31 -0.76 -17.89
C ASP A 69 -34.09 0.59 -17.20
N GLY A 70 -34.68 0.73 -16.01
CA GLY A 70 -34.47 1.88 -15.16
C GLY A 70 -33.02 1.87 -14.69
N GLU A 71 -32.20 2.76 -15.25
CA GLU A 71 -30.84 3.02 -14.77
C GLU A 71 -30.90 3.22 -13.25
N VAL A 72 -30.40 2.23 -12.49
CA VAL A 72 -30.33 2.32 -11.04
C VAL A 72 -29.40 3.47 -10.71
N PRO A 73 -29.87 4.58 -10.10
CA PRO A 73 -29.03 5.75 -9.92
C PRO A 73 -27.92 5.42 -8.92
N ILE A 74 -26.70 5.20 -9.42
CA ILE A 74 -25.51 5.10 -8.58
C ILE A 74 -25.44 6.41 -7.79
N ALA A 75 -25.52 6.31 -6.47
CA ALA A 75 -25.71 7.46 -5.60
C ALA A 75 -24.49 8.40 -5.73
N ALA A 76 -24.68 9.51 -6.44
CA ALA A 76 -23.60 10.40 -6.86
C ALA A 76 -22.72 10.80 -5.67
N ARG A 77 -21.41 10.55 -5.79
CA ARG A 77 -20.42 10.84 -4.77
C ARG A 77 -20.56 12.28 -4.26
N PRO A 78 -20.85 12.51 -2.96
CA PRO A 78 -20.80 13.85 -2.41
C PRO A 78 -19.35 14.34 -2.47
N VAL A 79 -19.12 15.44 -3.18
CA VAL A 79 -17.78 16.03 -3.36
C VAL A 79 -17.32 16.63 -2.02
N GLN A 80 -16.65 15.80 -1.21
CA GLN A 80 -16.26 16.13 0.16
C GLN A 80 -14.74 16.04 0.34
N THR A 81 -14.03 17.00 -0.25
CA THR A 81 -12.60 17.22 0.01
C THR A 81 -12.39 17.46 1.52
N THR A 82 -11.83 16.47 2.21
CA THR A 82 -11.72 16.41 3.67
C THR A 82 -10.25 16.43 4.06
N ILE A 83 -9.67 17.63 4.06
CA ILE A 83 -8.24 17.81 4.36
C ILE A 83 -8.02 17.67 5.86
N ARG A 84 -7.50 16.50 6.25
CA ARG A 84 -7.16 16.20 7.65
C ARG A 84 -5.81 16.79 8.03
N VAL A 85 -5.82 17.82 8.85
CA VAL A 85 -4.62 18.47 9.39
C VAL A 85 -4.25 17.85 10.75
N PRO A 86 -3.04 17.29 10.93
CA PRO A 86 -2.55 16.82 12.22
C PRO A 86 -2.30 17.96 13.20
N ASP A 87 -2.56 17.75 14.47
CA ASP A 87 -2.23 18.69 15.55
C ASP A 87 -1.56 18.00 16.75
N ALA A 88 -0.74 18.76 17.47
CA ALA A 88 -0.05 18.35 18.69
C ALA A 88 -0.59 19.16 19.88
N SER A 89 -1.88 18.92 20.19
CA SER A 89 -2.70 19.67 21.14
C SER A 89 -2.25 19.57 22.60
N GLY A 90 -1.26 18.73 22.93
CA GLY A 90 -0.66 18.65 24.26
C GLY A 90 -1.46 17.92 25.33
N VAL A 91 -2.71 17.51 25.04
CA VAL A 91 -3.65 16.87 25.99
C VAL A 91 -3.10 15.59 26.61
N THR A 92 -2.33 14.80 25.86
CA THR A 92 -1.59 13.65 26.38
C THR A 92 -0.19 13.64 25.79
N THR A 93 0.82 13.98 26.60
CA THR A 93 2.23 14.02 26.18
C THR A 93 3.13 13.18 27.10
N TYR A 94 4.22 12.68 26.53
CA TYR A 94 5.28 11.96 27.24
C TYR A 94 6.63 12.53 26.83
N SER A 95 7.42 13.01 27.80
CA SER A 95 8.71 13.66 27.53
C SER A 95 9.85 13.06 28.34
N GLY A 96 11.07 13.15 27.80
CA GLY A 96 12.32 12.74 28.44
C GLY A 96 13.48 12.68 27.44
N GLY A 97 14.72 12.85 27.90
CA GLY A 97 15.91 12.74 27.03
C GLY A 97 15.99 13.76 25.88
N GLY A 98 15.27 14.88 25.96
CA GLY A 98 15.13 15.86 24.87
C GLY A 98 14.06 15.48 23.83
N VAL A 99 13.25 14.45 24.10
CA VAL A 99 12.15 13.97 23.25
C VAL A 99 10.81 14.39 23.87
N THR A 100 9.84 14.75 23.03
CA THR A 100 8.42 14.80 23.40
C THR A 100 7.61 14.01 22.37
N ILE A 101 6.83 13.05 22.86
CA ILE A 101 5.79 12.33 22.12
C ILE A 101 4.46 12.96 22.52
N ASP A 102 3.72 13.51 21.56
CA ASP A 102 2.31 13.85 21.69
C ASP A 102 1.48 12.66 21.22
N ALA A 103 0.60 12.18 22.09
CA ALA A 103 -0.29 11.04 21.90
C ALA A 103 -1.77 11.44 22.00
N SER A 104 -2.07 12.73 21.99
CA SER A 104 -3.43 13.29 22.14
C SER A 104 -4.39 12.82 21.05
N ASN A 105 -3.89 12.59 19.84
CA ASN A 105 -4.66 12.19 18.67
C ASN A 105 -4.49 10.70 18.30
N THR A 106 -4.18 9.85 19.30
CA THR A 106 -4.00 8.40 19.11
C THR A 106 -5.26 7.69 18.58
N SER A 107 -6.46 8.16 18.92
CA SER A 107 -7.72 7.64 18.38
C SER A 107 -7.93 7.95 16.89
N GLU A 108 -7.38 9.08 16.42
CA GLU A 108 -7.29 9.44 14.99
C GLU A 108 -6.12 8.76 14.26
N GLY A 109 -5.41 7.85 14.93
CA GLY A 109 -4.46 6.95 14.27
C GLY A 109 -3.06 7.51 14.04
N TYR A 110 -2.65 8.54 14.77
CA TYR A 110 -1.27 9.05 14.72
C TYR A 110 -0.72 9.46 16.09
N VAL A 111 0.60 9.61 16.16
CA VAL A 111 1.33 10.35 17.20
C VAL A 111 2.16 11.43 16.54
N MET A 112 2.43 12.52 17.27
CA MET A 112 3.38 13.55 16.82
C MET A 112 4.62 13.54 17.70
N VAL A 113 5.81 13.50 17.11
CA VAL A 113 7.07 13.39 17.86
C VAL A 113 8.00 14.54 17.50
N LYS A 114 8.62 15.15 18.52
CA LYS A 114 9.69 16.14 18.37
C LYS A 114 10.90 15.76 19.21
N CYS A 115 12.08 16.18 18.76
CA CYS A 115 13.33 16.01 19.50
C CYS A 115 14.18 17.28 19.42
N SER A 116 14.67 17.77 20.57
CA SER A 116 15.62 18.88 20.66
C SER A 116 17.08 18.43 20.70
N ALA A 117 17.35 17.13 20.78
CA ALA A 117 18.70 16.60 20.83
C ALA A 117 19.39 16.74 19.46
N GLY A 118 20.44 17.56 19.38
CA GLY A 118 21.25 17.68 18.17
C GLY A 118 21.97 16.37 17.80
N GLY A 119 21.90 15.99 16.52
CA GLY A 119 22.56 14.80 15.96
C GLY A 119 21.86 14.31 14.70
N LYS A 120 22.01 13.01 14.40
CA LYS A 120 21.02 12.22 13.65
C LYS A 120 20.14 11.50 14.67
N ILE A 121 18.83 11.61 14.55
CA ILE A 121 17.86 10.98 15.45
C ILE A 121 17.05 9.95 14.66
N LYS A 122 16.77 8.80 15.27
CA LYS A 122 15.85 7.80 14.72
C LYS A 122 14.70 7.56 15.68
N LEU A 123 13.50 7.44 15.11
CA LEU A 123 12.28 7.02 15.79
C LEU A 123 11.96 5.59 15.36
N GLN A 124 11.62 4.73 16.31
CA GLN A 124 11.02 3.42 16.06
C GLN A 124 9.63 3.32 16.65
N ILE A 125 8.70 2.76 15.89
CA ILE A 125 7.36 2.42 16.32
C ILE A 125 7.14 0.94 16.06
N THR A 126 6.93 0.16 17.12
CA THR A 126 6.60 -1.26 17.07
C THR A 126 5.19 -1.47 17.59
N GLY A 127 4.29 -1.97 16.75
CA GLY A 127 2.89 -2.22 17.13
C GLY A 127 2.61 -3.64 17.61
N SER A 128 1.31 -3.93 17.79
CA SER A 128 0.75 -5.24 18.15
C SER A 128 1.29 -6.38 17.26
N ASN A 129 1.29 -6.15 15.94
CA ASN A 129 1.76 -7.03 14.86
C ASN A 129 3.29 -7.25 14.81
N LYS A 130 4.07 -6.66 15.73
CA LYS A 130 5.54 -6.77 15.85
C LYS A 130 6.36 -6.12 14.73
N THR A 131 5.74 -5.68 13.64
CA THR A 131 6.40 -4.84 12.62
C THR A 131 6.98 -3.60 13.29
N THR A 132 8.28 -3.36 13.08
CA THR A 132 8.99 -2.21 13.62
C THR A 132 9.34 -1.24 12.50
N TYR A 133 8.56 -0.16 12.42
CA TYR A 133 8.82 0.95 11.52
C TYR A 133 9.97 1.78 12.09
N THR A 134 10.91 2.22 11.24
CA THR A 134 12.08 3.02 11.63
C THR A 134 12.18 4.26 10.75
N TYR A 135 11.92 5.41 11.35
CA TYR A 135 11.96 6.72 10.72
C TYR A 135 13.25 7.46 11.08
N ASP A 136 13.74 8.34 10.21
CA ASP A 136 14.69 9.39 10.60
C ASP A 136 13.88 10.57 11.14
N LEU A 137 14.23 11.09 12.32
CA LEU A 137 13.54 12.23 12.93
C LEU A 137 14.37 13.50 12.71
N GLY A 138 13.71 14.54 12.22
CA GLY A 138 14.27 15.83 11.85
C GLY A 138 14.68 16.69 13.04
N LYS A 139 15.05 17.95 12.75
CA LYS A 139 15.60 18.90 13.73
C LYS A 139 14.63 20.06 13.95
N GLY A 140 13.85 19.97 15.03
CA GLY A 140 12.89 20.99 15.44
C GLY A 140 11.53 20.87 14.75
N GLY A 141 10.48 21.29 15.44
CA GLY A 141 9.10 21.01 15.05
C GLY A 141 8.64 19.61 15.47
N TYR A 142 7.33 19.36 15.34
CA TYR A 142 6.72 18.04 15.48
C TYR A 142 6.59 17.39 14.10
N GLU A 143 6.88 16.09 13.99
CA GLU A 143 6.58 15.27 12.81
C GLU A 143 5.52 14.22 13.12
N VAL A 144 4.78 13.79 12.10
CA VAL A 144 3.55 12.98 12.21
C VAL A 144 3.81 11.55 11.80
N PHE A 145 3.47 10.59 12.67
CA PHE A 145 3.76 9.17 12.48
C PHE A 145 2.49 8.32 12.68
N PRO A 146 2.11 7.48 11.69
CA PRO A 146 0.85 6.75 11.71
C PRO A 146 0.92 5.47 12.55
N LEU A 147 -0.21 5.09 13.13
CA LEU A 147 -0.40 3.90 13.97
C LEU A 147 -1.01 2.76 13.15
N THR A 148 -0.22 2.24 12.19
CA THR A 148 -0.68 1.33 11.13
C THR A 148 -0.92 -0.12 11.58
N SER A 149 -0.67 -0.46 12.85
CA SER A 149 -0.90 -1.80 13.42
C SER A 149 -2.30 -1.96 14.05
N GLY A 150 -3.22 -1.01 13.86
CA GLY A 150 -4.56 -1.01 14.44
C GLY A 150 -4.59 -0.61 15.92
N SER A 151 -5.70 -0.89 16.61
CA SER A 151 -5.78 -0.77 18.08
C SER A 151 -4.85 -1.77 18.79
N GLY A 152 -4.45 -1.45 20.02
CA GLY A 152 -3.61 -2.29 20.88
C GLY A 152 -2.40 -1.55 21.44
N SER A 153 -1.38 -2.33 21.84
CA SER A 153 -0.17 -1.79 22.47
C SER A 153 0.91 -1.42 21.45
N TYR A 154 1.48 -0.23 21.59
CA TYR A 154 2.62 0.25 20.81
C TYR A 154 3.82 0.53 21.71
N SER A 155 5.03 0.27 21.22
CA SER A 155 6.29 0.74 21.79
C SER A 155 6.90 1.80 20.87
N ILE A 156 7.10 3.00 21.41
CA ILE A 156 7.66 4.15 20.71
C ILE A 156 9.02 4.46 21.34
N LYS A 157 10.10 4.39 20.53
CA LYS A 157 11.49 4.55 20.99
C LYS A 157 12.21 5.57 20.14
N VAL A 158 12.98 6.44 20.78
CA VAL A 158 13.78 7.47 20.08
C VAL A 158 15.24 7.32 20.46
N PHE A 159 16.11 7.36 19.45
CA PHE A 159 17.54 7.09 19.58
C PHE A 159 18.38 8.19 18.92
N LYS A 160 19.54 8.49 19.48
CA LYS A 160 20.55 9.40 18.92
C LYS A 160 21.75 8.60 18.41
N ASN A 161 22.22 8.94 17.21
CA ASN A 161 23.44 8.37 16.65
C ASN A 161 24.67 8.74 17.50
N VAL A 162 25.52 7.75 17.77
CA VAL A 162 26.77 7.91 18.54
C VAL A 162 27.96 7.94 17.59
N SER A 163 28.09 6.91 16.75
CA SER A 163 29.08 6.82 15.68
C SER A 163 28.62 5.80 14.63
N GLY A 164 28.89 6.04 13.35
CA GLY A 164 28.51 5.13 12.25
C GLY A 164 27.04 4.72 12.31
N ASN A 165 26.79 3.42 12.48
CA ASN A 165 25.45 2.82 12.63
C ASN A 165 25.07 2.52 14.10
N GLN A 166 25.85 2.98 15.09
CA GLN A 166 25.53 2.82 16.52
C GLN A 166 24.62 3.97 17.01
N TYR A 167 23.62 3.61 17.80
CA TYR A 167 22.60 4.53 18.33
C TYR A 167 22.33 4.24 19.81
N ALA A 168 22.30 5.30 20.63
CA ALA A 168 21.90 5.24 22.03
C ALA A 168 20.43 5.66 22.18
N GLN A 169 19.65 4.95 22.99
CA GLN A 169 18.25 5.27 23.24
C GLN A 169 18.15 6.53 24.11
N LEU A 170 17.49 7.58 23.61
CA LEU A 170 17.17 8.79 24.38
C LEU A 170 15.92 8.61 25.24
N TYR A 171 14.90 7.97 24.66
CA TYR A 171 13.59 7.80 25.29
C TYR A 171 12.87 6.56 24.78
N SER A 172 12.00 5.99 25.60
CA SER A 172 11.13 4.86 25.26
C SER A 172 9.83 4.97 26.04
N LYS A 173 8.70 4.87 25.35
CA LYS A 173 7.36 4.87 25.94
C LYS A 173 6.54 3.75 25.30
N SER A 174 5.87 2.97 26.14
CA SER A 174 4.76 2.12 25.67
C SER A 174 3.43 2.83 25.90
N ILE A 175 2.54 2.75 24.93
CA ILE A 175 1.17 3.30 24.98
C ILE A 175 0.16 2.22 24.59
N LYS A 176 -1.08 2.35 25.06
CA LYS A 176 -2.24 1.62 24.54
C LYS A 176 -3.03 2.59 23.65
N VAL A 177 -3.46 2.11 22.49
CA VAL A 177 -4.17 2.87 21.46
C VAL A 177 -5.50 2.18 21.20
N GLU A 178 -6.59 2.94 21.14
CA GLU A 178 -7.89 2.49 20.65
C GLU A 178 -8.30 3.43 19.52
N LEU A 179 -8.32 2.94 18.29
CA LEU A 179 -8.66 3.74 17.11
C LEU A 179 -10.17 3.93 17.00
N SER A 180 -10.62 5.15 16.65
CA SER A 180 -12.02 5.41 16.27
C SER A 180 -12.38 4.66 14.98
N SER A 181 -11.40 4.43 14.10
CA SER A 181 -11.49 3.56 12.92
C SER A 181 -10.09 3.15 12.45
N SER A 182 -9.95 1.91 11.97
CA SER A 182 -8.72 1.37 11.39
C SER A 182 -8.30 2.04 10.07
N LEU A 183 -9.16 2.89 9.50
CA LEU A 183 -8.91 3.63 8.26
C LEU A 183 -8.21 4.97 8.48
N LEU A 184 -8.30 5.56 9.68
CA LEU A 184 -7.80 6.91 9.99
C LEU A 184 -6.27 7.09 9.83
N PRO A 185 -5.40 6.13 10.18
CA PRO A 185 -3.96 6.22 9.89
C PRO A 185 -3.63 6.43 8.40
N TYR A 186 -4.55 6.07 7.51
CA TYR A 186 -4.41 6.13 6.05
C TYR A 186 -5.19 7.30 5.42
N LEU A 187 -5.62 8.28 6.22
CA LEU A 187 -6.30 9.50 5.79
C LEU A 187 -5.55 10.78 6.19
N TYR A 188 -4.79 10.76 7.30
CA TYR A 188 -3.90 11.87 7.69
C TYR A 188 -2.61 11.89 6.84
N PRO A 189 -1.96 13.06 6.68
CA PRO A 189 -0.59 13.11 6.16
C PRO A 189 0.40 12.54 7.19
N ASN A 190 1.56 12.11 6.71
CA ASN A 190 2.67 11.64 7.52
C ASN A 190 4.02 11.93 6.84
N GLN A 191 5.13 11.54 7.45
CA GLN A 191 6.48 11.79 6.93
C GLN A 191 6.70 11.36 5.46
N TYR A 192 5.98 10.34 4.96
CA TYR A 192 6.12 9.82 3.60
C TYR A 192 5.01 10.26 2.63
N VAL A 193 3.81 10.52 3.14
CA VAL A 193 2.69 11.14 2.41
C VAL A 193 2.42 12.50 3.05
N ASN A 194 3.35 13.44 2.84
CA ASN A 194 3.37 14.71 3.56
C ASN A 194 2.67 15.81 2.74
N PHE A 195 1.56 16.34 3.26
CA PHE A 195 0.77 17.40 2.63
C PHE A 195 0.10 18.32 3.67
N SER A 196 -0.33 19.49 3.20
CA SER A 196 -1.03 20.54 3.94
C SER A 196 -2.25 21.03 3.14
N ALA A 197 -3.10 21.88 3.74
CA ALA A 197 -4.30 22.37 3.07
C ALA A 197 -4.05 23.33 1.90
N ASP A 198 -2.91 24.02 1.92
CA ASP A 198 -2.41 24.90 0.87
C ASP A 198 -1.63 24.15 -0.24
N SER A 199 -1.27 22.88 -0.04
CA SER A 199 -0.49 22.08 -1.00
C SER A 199 -1.17 22.00 -2.37
N THR A 200 -0.46 22.36 -3.44
CA THR A 200 -0.92 22.29 -4.83
C THR A 200 -1.31 20.89 -5.27
N THR A 201 -0.70 19.85 -4.69
CA THR A 201 -1.09 18.44 -4.91
C THR A 201 -2.49 18.14 -4.41
N VAL A 202 -2.92 18.79 -3.32
CA VAL A 202 -4.26 18.63 -2.74
C VAL A 202 -5.29 19.35 -3.60
N GLN A 203 -4.96 20.55 -4.09
CA GLN A 203 -5.80 21.31 -5.04
C GLN A 203 -6.03 20.51 -6.33
N LYS A 204 -4.96 19.92 -6.91
CA LYS A 204 -5.06 19.06 -8.09
C LYS A 204 -5.85 17.77 -7.81
N GLY A 205 -5.71 17.19 -6.63
CA GLY A 205 -6.51 16.03 -6.20
C GLY A 205 -8.02 16.33 -6.14
N ALA A 206 -8.40 17.53 -5.71
CA ALA A 206 -9.79 17.97 -5.70
C ALA A 206 -10.34 18.24 -7.12
N GLU A 207 -9.54 18.88 -7.98
CA GLU A 207 -9.87 19.10 -9.39
C GLU A 207 -10.18 17.78 -10.13
N LEU A 208 -9.31 16.78 -9.99
CA LEU A 208 -9.46 15.46 -10.62
C LEU A 208 -10.66 14.67 -10.09
N ALA A 209 -11.07 14.92 -8.84
CA ALA A 209 -12.20 14.24 -8.20
C ALA A 209 -13.56 14.90 -8.46
N ALA A 210 -13.59 16.15 -8.94
CA ALA A 210 -14.82 16.92 -9.12
C ALA A 210 -15.77 16.35 -10.19
N GLY A 211 -15.26 15.54 -11.13
CA GLY A 211 -16.03 14.87 -12.19
C GLY A 211 -16.24 13.36 -11.98
N ALA A 212 -15.84 12.79 -10.84
CA ALA A 212 -15.91 11.35 -10.60
C ALA A 212 -17.22 10.93 -9.94
N ALA A 213 -17.89 9.91 -10.49
CA ALA A 213 -19.17 9.40 -9.99
C ALA A 213 -19.07 8.69 -8.62
N ASP A 214 -17.94 8.03 -8.35
CA ASP A 214 -17.66 7.20 -7.18
C ASP A 214 -16.16 7.27 -6.77
N ASP A 215 -15.77 6.54 -5.71
CA ASP A 215 -14.37 6.54 -5.24
C ASP A 215 -13.39 5.81 -6.19
N LEU A 216 -13.83 4.84 -7.01
CA LEU A 216 -12.99 4.17 -8.01
C LEU A 216 -12.70 5.10 -9.20
N GLY A 217 -13.70 5.88 -9.64
CA GLY A 217 -13.53 6.92 -10.65
C GLY A 217 -12.49 7.98 -10.25
N VAL A 218 -12.42 8.33 -8.95
CA VAL A 218 -11.34 9.21 -8.44
C VAL A 218 -9.97 8.51 -8.54
N VAL A 219 -9.87 7.22 -8.20
CA VAL A 219 -8.61 6.47 -8.35
C VAL A 219 -8.18 6.38 -9.82
N GLN A 220 -9.09 6.11 -10.74
CA GLN A 220 -8.84 6.13 -12.18
C GLN A 220 -8.35 7.51 -12.66
N ALA A 221 -9.01 8.60 -12.24
CA ALA A 221 -8.62 9.97 -12.61
C ALA A 221 -7.24 10.37 -12.08
N VAL A 222 -6.95 10.07 -10.80
CA VAL A 222 -5.64 10.32 -10.17
C VAL A 222 -4.53 9.48 -10.83
N TYR A 223 -4.79 8.19 -11.07
CA TYR A 223 -3.86 7.31 -11.78
C TYR A 223 -3.51 7.85 -13.17
N ASN A 224 -4.53 8.10 -14.00
CA ASN A 224 -4.36 8.58 -15.38
C ASN A 224 -3.62 9.93 -15.41
N TYR A 225 -3.96 10.86 -14.51
CA TYR A 225 -3.25 12.13 -14.43
C TYR A 225 -1.78 11.94 -14.09
N VAL A 226 -1.46 11.18 -13.03
CA VAL A 226 -0.07 11.04 -12.56
C VAL A 226 0.82 10.32 -13.56
N ILE A 227 0.35 9.24 -14.22
CA ILE A 227 1.16 8.51 -15.20
C ILE A 227 1.37 9.27 -16.51
N SER A 228 0.44 10.16 -16.89
CA SER A 228 0.60 11.01 -18.09
C SER A 228 1.39 12.29 -17.84
N ASN A 229 1.44 12.79 -16.61
CA ASN A 229 2.10 14.07 -16.26
C ASN A 229 3.43 13.91 -15.51
N ILE A 230 3.75 12.72 -14.99
CA ILE A 230 5.02 12.45 -14.29
C ILE A 230 5.87 11.44 -15.07
N THR A 231 7.11 11.82 -15.35
CA THR A 231 8.14 11.00 -16.02
C THR A 231 9.09 10.37 -15.00
N TYR A 232 9.52 9.14 -15.24
CA TYR A 232 10.37 8.40 -14.31
C TYR A 232 11.83 8.90 -14.30
N ASP A 233 12.36 9.15 -13.11
CA ASP A 233 13.70 9.69 -12.92
C ASP A 233 14.74 8.60 -12.61
N TYR A 234 15.23 7.93 -13.66
CA TYR A 234 16.29 6.93 -13.56
C TYR A 234 17.59 7.46 -12.93
N ASN A 235 17.88 8.76 -13.08
CA ASN A 235 19.06 9.39 -12.46
C ASN A 235 18.85 9.63 -10.96
N LYS A 236 17.65 10.04 -10.52
CA LYS A 236 17.30 10.04 -9.10
C LYS A 236 17.29 8.60 -8.55
N ALA A 237 16.69 7.64 -9.25
CA ALA A 237 16.56 6.25 -8.78
C ALA A 237 17.90 5.56 -8.53
N SER A 238 18.90 5.81 -9.38
CA SER A 238 20.26 5.26 -9.23
C SER A 238 21.14 6.02 -8.23
N SER A 239 20.81 7.28 -7.90
CA SER A 239 21.63 8.13 -7.03
C SER A 239 21.04 8.39 -5.63
N VAL A 240 19.74 8.18 -5.42
CA VAL A 240 19.02 8.44 -4.16
C VAL A 240 19.66 7.70 -2.98
N LYS A 241 19.57 8.31 -1.79
CA LYS A 241 20.16 7.80 -0.55
C LYS A 241 19.07 7.51 0.49
N SER A 242 19.40 6.65 1.46
CA SER A 242 18.54 6.41 2.62
C SER A 242 18.25 7.71 3.37
N GLY A 243 17.02 7.88 3.85
CA GLY A 243 16.51 9.14 4.39
C GLY A 243 15.91 10.10 3.36
N TYR A 244 15.78 9.70 2.09
CA TYR A 244 14.98 10.47 1.11
C TYR A 244 13.49 10.44 1.46
N LEU A 245 12.86 11.61 1.42
CA LEU A 245 11.43 11.82 1.61
C LEU A 245 10.84 12.51 0.36
N PRO A 246 9.71 12.05 -0.19
CA PRO A 246 9.00 12.76 -1.26
C PRO A 246 8.58 14.17 -0.83
N LYS A 247 8.55 15.09 -1.80
CA LYS A 247 7.95 16.42 -1.66
C LYS A 247 6.90 16.58 -2.74
N VAL A 248 5.65 16.26 -2.41
CA VAL A 248 4.59 16.02 -3.41
C VAL A 248 4.39 17.19 -4.37
N ASP A 249 4.33 18.42 -3.86
CA ASP A 249 4.23 19.62 -4.67
C ASP A 249 5.46 19.89 -5.55
N SER A 250 6.67 19.56 -5.08
CA SER A 250 7.90 19.68 -5.87
C SER A 250 7.99 18.61 -6.97
N VAL A 251 7.35 17.46 -6.77
CA VAL A 251 7.24 16.35 -7.74
C VAL A 251 6.17 16.67 -8.78
N LEU A 252 5.03 17.23 -8.36
CA LEU A 252 3.97 17.68 -9.23
C LEU A 252 4.45 18.83 -10.14
N ALA A 253 5.12 19.84 -9.55
CA ALA A 253 5.65 20.98 -10.30
C ALA A 253 6.84 20.63 -11.23
N SER A 254 7.57 19.53 -10.96
CA SER A 254 8.67 19.08 -11.84
C SER A 254 8.22 18.13 -12.94
N GLY A 255 7.02 17.53 -12.83
CA GLY A 255 6.60 16.41 -13.67
C GLY A 255 7.57 15.22 -13.64
N LYS A 256 8.36 15.04 -12.57
CA LYS A 256 9.47 14.08 -12.57
C LYS A 256 9.83 13.52 -11.19
N GLY A 257 9.83 12.18 -11.06
CA GLY A 257 10.07 11.49 -9.80
C GLY A 257 10.43 10.00 -9.94
N ILE A 258 10.67 9.32 -8.82
CA ILE A 258 10.86 7.87 -8.71
C ILE A 258 9.61 7.17 -8.15
N CYS A 259 9.55 5.85 -8.12
CA CYS A 259 8.34 5.11 -7.68
C CYS A 259 7.73 5.59 -6.35
N PHE A 260 8.58 5.95 -5.38
CA PHE A 260 8.16 6.52 -4.10
C PHE A 260 7.51 7.91 -4.22
N ASP A 261 7.98 8.74 -5.16
CA ASP A 261 7.39 10.05 -5.45
C ASP A 261 5.99 9.91 -6.07
N TYR A 262 5.81 8.98 -7.02
CA TYR A 262 4.51 8.68 -7.64
C TYR A 262 3.49 8.23 -6.58
N ALA A 263 3.86 7.24 -5.76
CA ALA A 263 2.97 6.71 -4.73
C ALA A 263 2.60 7.77 -3.68
N ALA A 264 3.50 8.68 -3.31
CA ALA A 264 3.22 9.78 -2.40
C ALA A 264 2.28 10.86 -2.99
N VAL A 265 2.44 11.20 -4.28
CA VAL A 265 1.54 12.13 -4.99
C VAL A 265 0.14 11.52 -5.11
N MET A 266 0.04 10.27 -5.59
CA MET A 266 -1.25 9.55 -5.68
C MET A 266 -1.93 9.44 -4.31
N ALA A 267 -1.20 9.03 -3.27
CA ALA A 267 -1.75 8.93 -1.91
C ALA A 267 -2.22 10.29 -1.36
N THR A 268 -1.49 11.38 -1.62
CA THR A 268 -1.92 12.74 -1.22
C THR A 268 -3.23 13.14 -1.89
N MET A 269 -3.35 12.93 -3.21
CA MET A 269 -4.57 13.23 -3.94
C MET A 269 -5.75 12.42 -3.40
N LEU A 270 -5.58 11.12 -3.16
CA LEU A 270 -6.67 10.25 -2.70
C LEU A 270 -7.07 10.48 -1.23
N ARG A 271 -6.10 10.62 -0.31
CA ARG A 271 -6.37 10.87 1.12
C ARG A 271 -7.20 12.12 1.33
N THR A 272 -6.91 13.20 0.60
CA THR A 272 -7.63 14.47 0.73
C THR A 272 -9.04 14.45 0.15
N GLN A 273 -9.38 13.46 -0.68
CA GLN A 273 -10.77 13.19 -1.08
C GLN A 273 -11.46 12.15 -0.17
N ASN A 274 -10.93 11.95 1.04
CA ASN A 274 -11.41 11.02 2.06
C ASN A 274 -11.39 9.53 1.63
N ILE A 275 -10.51 9.15 0.69
CA ILE A 275 -10.28 7.75 0.29
C ILE A 275 -9.09 7.21 1.11
N PRO A 276 -9.29 6.26 2.04
CA PRO A 276 -8.20 5.74 2.87
C PRO A 276 -7.19 5.01 1.98
N THR A 277 -5.96 5.53 1.96
CA THR A 277 -4.97 5.15 0.95
C THR A 277 -3.63 4.88 1.62
N ARG A 278 -3.11 3.66 1.46
CA ARG A 278 -1.80 3.25 1.94
C ARG A 278 -0.74 3.57 0.89
N LEU A 279 0.41 4.06 1.35
CA LEU A 279 1.66 3.98 0.60
C LEU A 279 2.39 2.73 1.11
N GLU A 280 2.44 1.69 0.28
CA GLU A 280 3.07 0.42 0.62
C GLU A 280 4.45 0.33 -0.04
N VAL A 281 5.44 -0.19 0.68
CA VAL A 281 6.80 -0.41 0.15
C VAL A 281 7.32 -1.79 0.51
N GLY A 282 8.16 -2.34 -0.35
CA GLY A 282 8.67 -3.70 -0.24
C GLY A 282 9.39 -4.14 -1.50
N TYR A 283 9.28 -5.42 -1.85
CA TYR A 283 9.99 -5.99 -3.00
C TYR A 283 9.02 -6.52 -4.05
N VAL A 284 9.32 -6.28 -5.32
CA VAL A 284 8.63 -6.91 -6.46
C VAL A 284 9.42 -8.10 -6.99
N SER A 285 8.80 -8.94 -7.83
CA SER A 285 9.46 -10.02 -8.58
C SER A 285 10.81 -9.58 -9.18
N GLY A 286 11.83 -10.42 -8.99
CA GLY A 286 13.24 -10.07 -9.27
C GLY A 286 13.99 -9.41 -8.11
N GLY A 287 13.32 -9.11 -6.98
CA GLY A 287 13.94 -8.58 -5.76
C GLY A 287 14.15 -7.06 -5.74
N THR A 288 13.60 -6.35 -6.74
CA THR A 288 13.68 -4.88 -6.82
C THR A 288 12.86 -4.24 -5.71
N TYR A 289 13.45 -3.30 -4.96
CA TYR A 289 12.73 -2.53 -3.94
C TYR A 289 11.81 -1.49 -4.62
N HIS A 290 10.55 -1.43 -4.22
CA HIS A 290 9.53 -0.61 -4.88
C HIS A 290 8.51 -0.02 -3.89
N ALA A 291 7.70 0.91 -4.40
CA ALA A 291 6.57 1.54 -3.71
C ALA A 291 5.31 1.44 -4.57
N TRP A 292 4.14 1.22 -3.97
CA TRP A 292 2.85 1.10 -4.66
C TRP A 292 1.72 1.61 -3.78
N VAL A 293 0.49 1.63 -4.32
CA VAL A 293 -0.69 2.21 -3.66
C VAL A 293 -1.78 1.15 -3.49
N SER A 294 -2.37 1.14 -2.29
CA SER A 294 -3.48 0.27 -1.91
C SER A 294 -4.59 1.12 -1.28
N VAL A 295 -5.85 0.97 -1.69
CA VAL A 295 -6.96 1.85 -1.27
C VAL A 295 -8.08 1.08 -0.59
N TYR A 296 -8.88 1.77 0.22
CA TYR A 296 -10.15 1.27 0.73
C TYR A 296 -11.31 1.91 -0.03
N LEU A 297 -12.09 1.11 -0.74
CA LEU A 297 -13.34 1.52 -1.40
C LEU A 297 -14.52 1.05 -0.54
N LYS A 298 -15.54 1.89 -0.34
CA LYS A 298 -16.60 1.66 0.66
C LYS A 298 -17.36 0.33 0.47
N GLU A 299 -17.53 -0.09 -0.78
CA GLU A 299 -18.35 -1.25 -1.17
C GLU A 299 -17.53 -2.54 -1.35
N ILE A 300 -16.20 -2.42 -1.52
CA ILE A 300 -15.30 -3.54 -1.85
C ILE A 300 -14.33 -3.85 -0.69
N GLY A 301 -14.03 -2.86 0.15
CA GLY A 301 -13.00 -2.95 1.18
C GLY A 301 -11.61 -2.59 0.66
N TRP A 302 -10.57 -3.25 1.19
CA TRP A 302 -9.17 -2.99 0.82
C TRP A 302 -8.80 -3.64 -0.52
N VAL A 303 -8.64 -2.82 -1.55
CA VAL A 303 -8.09 -3.20 -2.85
C VAL A 303 -6.57 -3.00 -2.80
N ASN A 304 -5.86 -4.08 -2.46
CA ASN A 304 -4.39 -4.06 -2.28
C ASN A 304 -3.68 -4.08 -3.64
N GLY A 305 -2.68 -3.23 -3.83
CA GLY A 305 -1.97 -3.09 -5.10
C GLY A 305 -2.81 -2.45 -6.21
N ILE A 306 -3.80 -1.61 -5.88
CA ILE A 306 -4.69 -1.01 -6.89
C ILE A 306 -3.91 -0.21 -7.94
N ILE A 307 -2.83 0.49 -7.55
CA ILE A 307 -1.88 1.08 -8.50
C ILE A 307 -0.49 0.50 -8.20
N TYR A 308 0.06 -0.22 -9.17
CA TYR A 308 1.25 -1.06 -9.02
C TYR A 308 2.20 -0.91 -10.22
N PHE A 309 3.39 -1.52 -10.17
CA PHE A 309 4.36 -1.54 -11.25
C PHE A 309 4.59 -2.97 -11.77
N ASP A 310 4.44 -3.20 -13.07
CA ASP A 310 4.54 -4.56 -13.65
C ASP A 310 5.98 -5.04 -13.92
N GLY A 311 6.97 -4.18 -13.65
CA GLY A 311 8.38 -4.38 -14.03
C GLY A 311 8.84 -3.45 -15.16
N THR A 312 7.89 -2.88 -15.92
CA THR A 312 8.13 -1.97 -17.06
C THR A 312 7.38 -0.64 -16.93
N SER A 313 6.16 -0.67 -16.37
CA SER A 313 5.24 0.46 -16.34
C SER A 313 4.31 0.41 -15.12
N TRP A 314 3.80 1.57 -14.73
CA TRP A 314 2.70 1.66 -13.78
C TRP A 314 1.41 1.12 -14.40
N LYS A 315 0.61 0.42 -13.60
CA LYS A 315 -0.68 -0.17 -13.94
C LYS A 315 -1.71 0.18 -12.87
N LEU A 316 -2.96 0.33 -13.30
CA LEU A 316 -4.13 0.29 -12.45
C LEU A 316 -4.70 -1.13 -12.53
N MET A 317 -4.84 -1.80 -11.38
CA MET A 317 -5.76 -2.92 -11.25
C MET A 317 -7.17 -2.33 -11.13
N ASP A 318 -7.98 -2.47 -12.16
CA ASP A 318 -9.41 -2.21 -12.06
C ASP A 318 -10.15 -3.48 -11.60
N PRO A 319 -10.77 -3.49 -10.42
CA PRO A 319 -11.43 -4.69 -9.89
C PRO A 319 -12.64 -5.12 -10.73
N THR A 320 -13.26 -4.22 -11.49
CA THR A 320 -14.41 -4.53 -12.37
C THR A 320 -13.97 -5.21 -13.67
N PHE A 321 -12.79 -4.85 -14.21
CA PHE A 321 -12.18 -5.59 -15.31
C PHE A 321 -11.64 -6.95 -14.87
N ALA A 322 -11.22 -7.07 -13.60
CA ALA A 322 -10.78 -8.34 -13.02
C ALA A 322 -11.96 -9.33 -12.80
N SER A 323 -13.14 -8.84 -12.40
CA SER A 323 -14.34 -9.68 -12.26
C SER A 323 -14.98 -10.08 -13.59
N ASN A 324 -14.91 -9.21 -14.61
CA ASN A 324 -15.66 -9.37 -15.87
C ASN A 324 -14.87 -10.08 -16.99
N GLY A 325 -13.81 -10.85 -16.67
CA GLY A 325 -13.14 -11.78 -17.60
C GLY A 325 -12.33 -11.17 -18.75
N ASN A 326 -12.40 -9.85 -18.97
CA ASN A 326 -11.66 -9.14 -20.03
C ASN A 326 -10.24 -8.70 -19.62
N SER A 327 -9.77 -9.09 -18.43
CA SER A 327 -8.37 -8.95 -18.03
C SER A 327 -7.54 -10.08 -18.63
N SER A 328 -6.33 -9.79 -19.13
CA SER A 328 -5.45 -10.84 -19.66
C SER A 328 -5.02 -11.81 -18.55
N ASP A 329 -4.81 -13.08 -18.88
CA ASP A 329 -4.37 -14.11 -17.92
C ASP A 329 -3.12 -13.68 -17.15
N SER A 330 -2.21 -12.95 -17.81
CA SER A 330 -1.02 -12.36 -17.19
C SER A 330 -1.35 -11.35 -16.09
N ILE A 331 -2.37 -10.50 -16.26
CA ILE A 331 -2.83 -9.52 -15.26
C ILE A 331 -3.52 -10.28 -14.11
N MET A 332 -4.38 -11.24 -14.42
CA MET A 332 -5.07 -12.05 -13.40
C MET A 332 -4.12 -12.92 -12.58
N GLN A 333 -3.07 -13.49 -13.18
CA GLN A 333 -2.01 -14.20 -12.46
C GLN A 333 -1.14 -13.26 -11.64
N PHE A 334 -0.85 -12.05 -12.14
CA PHE A 334 -0.03 -11.06 -11.45
C PHE A 334 -0.70 -10.55 -10.17
N ILE A 335 -2.01 -10.26 -10.26
CA ILE A 335 -2.88 -9.86 -9.15
C ILE A 335 -3.18 -11.03 -8.22
N GLY A 336 -3.74 -12.11 -8.77
CA GLY A 336 -4.43 -13.15 -8.01
C GLY A 336 -3.52 -14.07 -7.21
N ASN A 337 -2.21 -14.12 -7.49
CA ASN A 337 -1.28 -14.98 -6.76
C ASN A 337 -0.63 -14.31 -5.53
N GLY A 338 -0.72 -12.97 -5.39
CA GLY A 338 -0.05 -12.20 -4.32
C GLY A 338 1.48 -12.38 -4.20
N SER A 339 2.09 -13.19 -5.06
CA SER A 339 3.46 -13.70 -4.95
C SER A 339 4.48 -12.77 -5.59
N ASN A 340 4.01 -11.89 -6.48
CA ASN A 340 4.84 -10.89 -7.15
C ASN A 340 5.24 -9.71 -6.25
N TYR A 341 4.63 -9.57 -5.06
CA TYR A 341 4.80 -8.44 -4.15
C TYR A 341 5.02 -8.93 -2.71
N SER A 342 6.13 -8.50 -2.10
CA SER A 342 6.44 -8.75 -0.69
C SER A 342 6.39 -7.42 0.07
N THR A 343 5.24 -7.10 0.64
CA THR A 343 5.02 -5.89 1.45
C THR A 343 5.90 -5.91 2.69
N LYS A 344 6.72 -4.87 2.86
CA LYS A 344 7.63 -4.73 4.01
C LYS A 344 7.12 -3.72 5.03
N TYR A 345 6.55 -2.61 4.55
CA TYR A 345 6.02 -1.53 5.36
C TYR A 345 4.77 -0.92 4.71
N VAL A 346 3.82 -0.49 5.55
CA VAL A 346 2.58 0.18 5.16
C VAL A 346 2.51 1.54 5.86
N TYR A 347 2.28 2.61 5.09
CA TYR A 347 2.27 4.02 5.53
C TYR A 347 1.05 4.80 5.06
#